data_AF-A0A328EKA8-F1
#
_entry.id   AF-A0A328EKA8-F1
#
_cell.length_a   1.000
_cell.length_b   1.000
_cell.length_c   1.000
_cell.angle_alpha   90.00
_cell.angle_beta   90.00
_cell.angle_gamma   90.00
#
_symmetry.space_group_name_H-M   'P 1'
#
loop_
_entity.id
_entity.type
_entity.pdbx_description
1 polymer ?
#
loop_
_entity_poly.entity_id
_entity_poly.type
_entity_poly.pdbx_seq_one_letter_code
_entity_poly.pdbx_strand_id
1 'polypeptide(L)'
;MKAQILTLRTCKEGFQDLLEHGCQYKYREAKPFWRARLFSNGQAKHFDEVHIKNGYQPDSPLAIYEFSGIEGPEVVEGVPCFKIVLGKLKAIYHSPS
;
A
#
# COMPACT_ATOMS: atom_id res chain seq x y z
N MET A 1 9.84 6.67 18.98
CA MET A 1 10.32 5.88 17.81
C MET A 1 9.63 6.44 16.57
N LYS A 2 10.28 6.44 15.40
CA LYS A 2 9.68 6.93 14.15
C LYS A 2 8.91 5.80 13.49
N ALA A 3 7.62 6.00 13.19
CA ALA A 3 6.80 4.99 12.53
C ALA A 3 7.37 4.61 11.16
N GLN A 4 7.44 3.32 10.86
CA GLN A 4 7.80 2.76 9.57
C GLN A 4 6.56 2.73 8.68
N ILE A 5 6.58 3.55 7.63
CA ILE A 5 5.43 3.77 6.75
C ILE A 5 5.71 3.20 5.36
N LEU A 6 4.79 2.36 4.87
CA LEU A 6 4.78 1.92 3.48
C LEU A 6 3.89 2.84 2.63
N THR A 7 4.49 3.75 1.87
CA THR A 7 3.73 4.59 0.95
C THR A 7 3.49 3.92 -0.40
N LEU A 8 2.23 3.71 -0.75
CA LEU A 8 1.74 3.28 -2.04
C LEU A 8 1.10 4.45 -2.79
N ARG A 9 1.10 4.39 -4.11
CA ARG A 9 0.39 5.34 -4.97
C ARG A 9 -0.68 4.62 -5.78
N THR A 10 -1.76 5.33 -6.07
CA THR A 10 -2.83 4.88 -6.96
C THR A 10 -3.33 6.07 -7.80
N CYS A 11 -4.06 5.79 -8.87
CA CYS A 11 -4.71 6.82 -9.68
C CYS A 11 -5.96 7.36 -8.98
N LYS A 12 -6.57 8.40 -9.56
CA LYS A 12 -7.76 9.05 -8.99
C LYS A 12 -8.92 8.06 -8.83
N GLU A 13 -9.17 7.27 -9.86
CA GLU A 13 -10.25 6.28 -9.92
C GLU A 13 -10.04 5.20 -8.87
N GLY A 14 -8.81 4.66 -8.78
CA GLY A 14 -8.45 3.64 -7.78
C GLY A 14 -8.43 4.17 -6.34
N PHE A 15 -8.29 5.49 -6.16
CA PHE A 15 -8.45 6.12 -4.85
C PHE A 15 -9.93 6.30 -4.49
N GLN A 16 -10.78 6.71 -5.44
CA GLN A 16 -12.22 6.83 -5.22
C GLN A 16 -12.85 5.48 -4.87
N ASP A 17 -12.54 4.43 -5.65
CA ASP A 17 -12.95 3.05 -5.37
C ASP A 17 -12.56 2.60 -3.95
N LEU A 18 -11.33 2.92 -3.53
CA LEU A 18 -10.87 2.64 -2.17
C LEU A 18 -11.66 3.39 -1.10
N LEU A 19 -12.11 4.62 -1.36
CA LEU A 19 -12.91 5.39 -0.39
C LEU A 19 -14.34 4.84 -0.29
N GLU A 20 -14.90 4.38 -1.40
CA GLU A 20 -16.27 3.88 -1.49
C GLU A 20 -16.39 2.44 -0.96
N HIS A 21 -15.41 1.59 -1.23
CA HIS A 21 -15.48 0.15 -0.97
C HIS A 21 -14.44 -0.35 0.03
N GLY A 22 -13.48 0.49 0.41
CA GLY A 22 -12.34 0.08 1.22
C GLY A 22 -11.33 -0.75 0.43
N CYS A 23 -10.34 -1.29 1.12
CA CYS A 23 -9.33 -2.14 0.49
C CYS A 23 -8.73 -3.11 1.50
N GLN A 24 -8.71 -4.40 1.19
CA GLN A 24 -8.12 -5.44 2.04
C GLN A 24 -6.67 -5.77 1.65
N TYR A 25 -6.29 -5.56 0.39
CA TYR A 25 -4.95 -5.86 -0.09
C TYR A 25 -4.56 -4.99 -1.29
N LYS A 26 -3.25 -4.78 -1.47
CA LYS A 26 -2.68 -4.24 -2.70
C LYS A 26 -1.63 -5.20 -3.26
N TYR A 27 -1.75 -5.49 -4.55
CA TYR A 27 -0.75 -6.26 -5.27
C TYR A 27 0.38 -5.36 -5.79
N ARG A 28 1.59 -5.89 -5.75
CA ARG A 28 2.76 -5.32 -6.41
C ARG A 28 3.53 -6.42 -7.10
N GLU A 29 3.72 -6.24 -8.41
CA GLU A 29 4.56 -7.13 -9.20
C GLU A 29 5.90 -7.37 -8.50
N ALA A 30 6.35 -8.63 -8.51
CA ALA A 30 7.53 -9.12 -7.81
C ALA A 30 8.85 -8.67 -8.48
N LYS A 31 8.96 -7.38 -8.77
CA LYS A 31 10.14 -6.72 -9.33
C LYS A 31 11.18 -6.40 -8.24
N PRO A 32 12.47 -6.26 -8.60
CA PRO A 32 13.55 -5.97 -7.65
C PRO A 32 13.29 -4.77 -6.74
N PHE A 33 12.68 -3.71 -7.29
CA PHE A 33 12.28 -2.52 -6.53
C PHE A 33 11.35 -2.85 -5.36
N TRP A 34 10.26 -3.59 -5.62
CA TRP A 34 9.32 -3.97 -4.57
C TRP A 34 9.91 -4.99 -3.60
N ARG A 35 10.73 -5.93 -4.10
CA ARG A 35 11.42 -6.89 -3.23
C ARG A 35 12.32 -6.19 -2.21
N ALA A 36 13.16 -5.24 -2.64
CA ALA A 36 14.03 -4.49 -1.73
C ALA A 36 13.25 -3.61 -0.74
N ARG A 37 12.08 -3.12 -1.17
CA ARG A 37 11.22 -2.29 -0.34
C ARG A 37 10.45 -3.08 0.72
N LEU A 38 9.96 -4.27 0.36
CA LEU A 38 9.08 -5.10 1.19
C LEU A 38 9.84 -6.15 2.02
N PHE A 39 11.04 -6.54 1.63
CA PHE A 39 11.81 -7.59 2.30
C PHE A 39 13.20 -7.10 2.74
N SER A 40 13.72 -7.72 3.79
CA SER A 40 15.12 -7.58 4.24
C SER A 40 15.64 -8.96 4.63
N ASN A 41 16.81 -9.37 4.14
CA ASN A 41 17.41 -10.68 4.41
C ASN A 41 16.44 -11.86 4.18
N GLY A 42 15.58 -11.75 3.15
CA GLY A 42 14.59 -12.78 2.82
C GLY A 42 13.33 -12.78 3.67
N GLN A 43 13.24 -11.95 4.71
CA GLN A 43 12.05 -11.82 5.56
C GLN A 43 11.24 -10.58 5.20
N ALA A 44 9.90 -10.69 5.34
CA ALA A 44 9.01 -9.55 5.16
C ALA A 44 9.32 -8.47 6.21
N LYS A 45 9.46 -7.22 5.78
CA LYS A 45 9.59 -6.08 6.68
C LYS A 45 8.27 -5.83 7.39
N HIS A 46 8.37 -5.36 8.63
CA HIS A 46 7.23 -4.81 9.34
C HIS A 46 7.09 -3.32 9.04
N PHE A 47 5.84 -2.88 8.90
CA PHE A 47 5.44 -1.48 8.83
C PHE A 47 4.36 -1.25 9.88
N ASP A 48 4.28 -0.04 10.41
CA ASP A 48 3.18 0.33 11.30
C ASP A 48 1.92 0.66 10.48
N GLU A 49 2.13 1.30 9.32
CA GLU A 49 1.04 1.82 8.48
C GLU A 49 1.33 1.67 6.98
N VAL A 50 0.25 1.54 6.21
CA VAL A 50 0.25 1.65 4.76
C VAL A 50 -0.46 2.93 4.35
N HIS A 51 0.27 3.81 3.68
CA HIS A 51 -0.21 5.11 3.22
C HIS A 51 -0.50 5.03 1.73
N ILE A 52 -1.76 5.09 1.33
CA ILE A 52 -2.17 5.07 -0.09
C ILE A 52 -2.45 6.50 -0.52
N LYS A 53 -1.63 7.03 -1.43
CA LYS A 53 -1.71 8.41 -1.91
C LYS A 53 -2.31 8.49 -3.31
N ASN A 54 -3.19 9.45 -3.53
CA ASN A 54 -3.79 9.74 -4.83
C ASN A 54 -2.80 10.51 -5.73
N GLY A 55 -1.97 9.80 -6.49
CA GLY A 55 -0.96 10.39 -7.37
C GLY A 55 0.31 10.87 -6.67
N TYR A 56 0.97 11.88 -7.26
CA TYR A 56 2.33 12.30 -6.92
C TYR A 56 2.43 13.66 -6.22
N GLN A 57 1.36 14.47 -6.24
CA GLN A 57 1.43 15.82 -5.70
C GLN A 57 1.66 15.81 -4.18
N PRO A 58 2.38 16.80 -3.62
CA PRO A 58 2.68 16.85 -2.19
C PRO A 58 1.42 16.87 -1.32
N ASP A 59 0.39 17.57 -1.77
CA ASP A 59 -0.89 17.80 -1.10
C ASP A 59 -1.94 16.73 -1.42
N SER A 60 -1.69 15.79 -2.35
CA SER A 60 -2.71 14.81 -2.76
C SER A 60 -3.36 14.07 -1.60
N PRO A 61 -4.66 13.73 -1.72
CA PRO A 61 -5.37 12.93 -0.74
C PRO A 61 -4.64 11.64 -0.36
N LEU A 62 -4.80 11.25 0.90
CA LEU A 62 -4.10 10.13 1.52
C LEU A 62 -5.06 9.31 2.37
N ALA A 63 -5.07 7.99 2.17
CA ALA A 63 -5.71 7.03 3.05
C ALA A 63 -4.66 6.27 3.86
N ILE A 64 -4.87 6.12 5.16
CA ILE A 64 -3.95 5.43 6.08
C ILE A 64 -4.62 4.14 6.56
N TYR A 65 -3.97 3.01 6.31
CA TYR A 65 -4.37 1.69 6.77
C TYR A 65 -3.35 1.14 7.77
N GLU A 66 -3.80 0.26 8.65
CA GLU A 66 -2.91 -0.64 9.38
C GLU A 66 -2.21 -1.60 8.41
N PHE A 67 -0.97 -1.96 8.74
CA PHE A 67 -0.27 -3.02 8.02
C PHE A 67 -0.52 -4.37 8.69
N SER A 68 -0.94 -5.37 7.92
CA SER A 68 -1.24 -6.71 8.45
C SER A 68 -0.34 -7.82 7.91
N GLY A 69 0.61 -7.50 7.02
CA GLY A 69 1.59 -8.46 6.53
C GLY A 69 1.86 -8.36 5.03
N ILE A 70 2.77 -9.21 4.57
CA ILE A 70 3.07 -9.43 3.16
C ILE A 70 2.97 -10.93 2.89
N GLU A 71 2.19 -11.30 1.88
CA GLU A 71 2.00 -12.66 1.39
C GLU A 71 2.55 -12.81 -0.04
N GLY A 72 2.64 -14.06 -0.50
CA GLY A 72 3.11 -14.41 -1.85
C GLY A 72 4.63 -14.61 -1.96
N PRO A 73 5.20 -14.61 -3.18
CA PRO A 73 4.55 -14.20 -4.42
C PRO A 73 3.48 -15.19 -4.92
N GLU A 74 2.40 -14.66 -5.49
CA GLU A 74 1.34 -15.41 -6.18
C GLU A 74 1.07 -14.83 -7.59
N VAL A 75 0.46 -15.61 -8.48
CA VAL A 75 0.23 -15.18 -9.87
C VAL A 75 -1.11 -14.47 -9.99
N VAL A 76 -1.08 -13.18 -10.33
CA VAL A 76 -2.26 -12.33 -10.60
C VAL A 76 -2.21 -11.92 -12.06
N GLU A 77 -3.22 -12.27 -12.85
CA GLU A 77 -3.29 -11.96 -14.29
C GLU A 77 -2.04 -12.40 -15.07
N GLY A 78 -1.46 -13.56 -14.72
CA GLY A 78 -0.24 -14.08 -15.34
C GLY A 78 1.07 -13.45 -14.83
N VAL A 79 0.99 -12.53 -13.87
CA VAL A 79 2.14 -11.80 -13.34
C VAL A 79 2.39 -12.15 -11.86
N PRO A 80 3.61 -12.56 -11.47
CA PRO A 80 3.92 -12.82 -10.07
C PRO A 80 3.89 -11.53 -9.25
N CYS A 81 3.10 -11.50 -8.18
CA CYS A 81 2.86 -10.34 -7.34
C CYS A 81 3.05 -10.68 -5.86
N PHE A 82 3.63 -9.75 -5.10
CA PHE A 82 3.51 -9.71 -3.65
C PHE A 82 2.15 -9.12 -3.27
N LYS A 83 1.53 -9.68 -2.24
CA LYS A 83 0.26 -9.21 -1.69
C LYS A 83 0.51 -8.50 -0.38
N ILE A 84 0.27 -7.19 -0.35
CA ILE A 84 0.36 -6.38 0.87
C ILE A 84 -1.01 -6.42 1.53
N VAL A 85 -1.12 -7.03 2.71
CA VAL A 85 -2.37 -7.17 3.45
C VAL A 85 -2.60 -5.90 4.28
N LEU A 86 -3.77 -5.30 4.10
CA LEU A 86 -4.20 -4.10 4.80
C LEU A 86 -5.12 -4.49 5.96
N GLY A 87 -4.89 -3.87 7.11
CA GLY A 87 -5.78 -3.96 8.26
C GLY A 87 -6.86 -2.90 8.23
N LYS A 88 -7.21 -2.34 9.39
CA LYS A 88 -8.27 -1.33 9.49
C LYS A 88 -7.86 -0.02 8.81
N LEU A 89 -8.82 0.63 8.13
CA LEU A 89 -8.68 2.03 7.71
C LEU A 89 -8.65 2.92 8.97
N LYS A 90 -7.56 3.65 9.17
CA LYS A 90 -7.33 4.51 10.34
C LYS A 90 -7.79 5.94 10.09
N ALA A 91 -7.45 6.50 8.93
CA ALA A 91 -7.71 7.91 8.63
C ALA A 91 -7.72 8.17 7.13
N ILE A 92 -8.44 9.23 6.73
CA ILE A 92 -8.38 9.81 5.38
C ILE A 92 -8.06 11.29 5.54
N TYR A 93 -7.09 11.78 4.77
CA TYR A 93 -6.73 13.18 4.67
C TYR A 93 -7.02 13.68 3.26
N HIS A 94 -7.75 14.78 3.17
CA HIS A 94 -8.00 15.48 1.92
C HIS A 94 -7.07 16.68 1.82
N SER A 95 -6.66 17.04 0.59
CA SER A 95 -6.09 18.37 0.36
C SER A 95 -7.12 19.41 0.78
N PRO A 96 -6.72 20.51 1.47
CA PRO A 96 -7.62 21.64 1.63
C PRO A 96 -8.04 22.11 0.24
N SER A 97 -9.35 22.14 0.01
CA SER A 97 -9.99 22.61 -1.21
C SER A 97 -9.66 24.07 -1.50
#